data_AF-D3TKN5-F1
#
_entry.id   AF-D3TKN5-F1
#
_cell.length_a   1.000
_cell.length_b   1.000
_cell.length_c   1.000
_cell.angle_alpha   90.00
_cell.angle_beta   90.00
_cell.angle_gamma   90.00
#
_symmetry.space_group_name_H-M   'P 1'
#
loop_
_entity.id
_entity.type
_entity.pdbx_description
1 polymer ?
#
loop_
_entity_poly.entity_id
_entity_poly.type
_entity_poly.pdbx_seq_one_letter_code
_entity_poly.pdbx_strand_id
1 'polypeptide(L)' 'SVKDYLTKHIRTHTGEKPYTCPYCEKRFTQRSALTVHTTKLHPL' A
#
# COMPACT_ATOMS: atom_id res chain seq x y z
N SER A 1 -4.46 -14.74 8.02
CA SER A 1 -5.68 -15.58 7.89
C SER A 1 -6.24 -15.46 6.48
N VAL A 2 -7.07 -16.41 6.00
CA VAL A 2 -7.78 -16.31 4.70
C VAL A 2 -8.57 -15.00 4.59
N LYS A 3 -9.11 -14.53 5.72
CA LYS A 3 -9.77 -13.21 5.84
C LYS A 3 -8.88 -12.05 5.37
N ASP A 4 -7.61 -12.01 5.77
CA ASP A 4 -6.69 -10.92 5.39
C ASP A 4 -6.36 -10.95 3.90
N TYR A 5 -6.25 -12.16 3.34
CA TYR A 5 -6.04 -12.33 1.91
C TYR A 5 -7.25 -11.83 1.12
N LEU A 6 -8.46 -12.21 1.53
CA LEU A 6 -9.68 -11.76 0.88
C LEU A 6 -9.86 -10.23 0.98
N THR A 7 -9.60 -9.64 2.15
CA THR A 7 -9.63 -8.17 2.32
C THR A 7 -8.66 -7.49 1.37
N LYS A 8 -7.40 -7.98 1.26
CA LYS A 8 -6.42 -7.43 0.32
C LYS A 8 -6.86 -7.60 -1.14
N HIS A 9 -7.43 -8.76 -1.48
CA HIS A 9 -7.94 -9.04 -2.82
C HIS A 9 -9.07 -8.07 -3.21
N ILE A 10 -10.05 -7.83 -2.33
CA ILE A 10 -11.18 -6.94 -2.61
C ILE A 10 -10.73 -5.52 -2.95
N ARG A 11 -9.63 -5.04 -2.36
CA ARG A 11 -9.08 -3.71 -2.71
C ARG A 11 -8.68 -3.56 -4.17
N THR A 12 -8.42 -4.65 -4.88
CA THR A 12 -8.14 -4.63 -6.32
C THR A 12 -9.38 -4.32 -7.15
N HIS A 13 -10.58 -4.66 -6.65
CA HIS A 13 -11.86 -4.31 -7.27
C HIS A 13 -12.30 -2.91 -6.88
N THR A 14 -12.14 -2.52 -5.62
CA THR A 14 -12.62 -1.21 -5.13
C THR A 14 -11.67 -0.06 -5.43
N GLY A 15 -10.41 -0.34 -5.74
CA GLY A 15 -9.38 0.68 -5.91
C GLY A 15 -8.93 1.33 -4.59
N GLU A 16 -9.32 0.78 -3.44
CA GLU A 16 -8.94 1.30 -2.13
C GLU A 16 -7.41 1.29 -1.96
N LYS A 17 -6.86 2.46 -1.59
CA LYS A 17 -5.43 2.65 -1.30
C LYS A 17 -5.26 3.25 0.10
N PRO A 18 -5.28 2.40 1.14
CA PRO A 18 -5.28 2.87 2.53
C PRO A 18 -3.89 3.30 3.03
N TYR A 19 -2.82 2.99 2.28
CA TYR A 19 -1.46 3.32 2.68
C TYR A 19 -0.97 4.54 1.91
N THR A 20 -0.74 5.66 2.59
CA THR A 20 -0.22 6.89 1.98
C THR A 20 1.26 7.05 2.33
N CYS A 21 2.07 7.52 1.37
CA CYS A 21 3.46 7.85 1.64
C CYS A 21 3.55 9.11 2.53
N PRO A 22 4.44 9.14 3.53
CA PRO A 22 4.58 10.32 4.39
C PRO A 22 5.37 11.46 3.73
N TYR A 23 6.13 11.17 2.68
CA TYR A 23 6.98 12.14 1.98
C TYR A 23 6.35 12.66 0.68
N CYS A 24 5.40 11.91 0.11
CA CYS A 24 4.63 12.32 -1.06
C CYS A 24 3.18 11.84 -0.95
N GLU A 25 2.24 12.47 -1.66
CA GLU A 25 0.82 12.11 -1.58
C GLU A 25 0.46 10.78 -2.27
N LYS A 26 1.46 9.99 -2.67
CA LYS A 26 1.26 8.73 -3.39
C LYS A 26 0.65 7.67 -2.47
N ARG A 27 -0.41 7.00 -2.96
CA ARG A 27 -1.16 5.99 -2.21
C ARG A 27 -0.96 4.58 -2.77
N PHE A 28 -0.96 3.59 -1.89
CA PHE A 28 -0.69 2.18 -2.18
C PHE A 28 -1.79 1.28 -1.60
N THR A 29 -2.07 0.18 -2.29
CA THR A 29 -3.05 -0.84 -1.87
C THR A 29 -2.51 -1.78 -0.79
N GLN A 30 -1.19 -1.93 -0.71
CA GLN A 30 -0.50 -2.84 0.21
C GLN A 30 0.64 -2.13 0.96
N ARG A 31 0.85 -2.51 2.23
CA ARG A 31 1.93 -1.98 3.07
C ARG A 31 3.32 -2.26 2.50
N SER A 32 3.56 -3.47 2.00
CA SER A 32 4.85 -3.84 1.40
C SER A 32 5.22 -2.96 0.21
N ALA A 33 4.24 -2.60 -0.63
CA ALA A 33 4.46 -1.69 -1.75
C ALA A 33 4.83 -0.27 -1.29
N LEU A 34 4.17 0.23 -0.24
CA LEU A 34 4.55 1.50 0.40
C LEU A 34 5.98 1.42 0.95
N THR A 35 6.32 0.36 1.69
CA THR A 35 7.67 0.19 2.28
C THR A 35 8.75 0.21 1.20
N VAL A 36 8.58 -0.53 0.11
CA VAL A 36 9.54 -0.53 -1.00
C VAL A 36 9.65 0.85 -1.65
N HIS A 37 8.52 1.55 -1.79
CA HIS A 37 8.53 2.90 -2.33
C HIS A 37 9.30 3.87 -1.43
N THR A 38 9.01 3.87 -0.12
CA THR A 38 9.66 4.78 0.83
C THR A 38 11.15 4.50 0.91
N THR A 39 11.58 3.23 0.98
CA THR A 39 13.01 2.91 1.10
C THR A 39 13.81 3.22 -0.17
N LYS A 40 13.19 3.12 -1.34
CA LYS A 40 13.88 3.35 -2.62
C LYS A 40 13.84 4.80 -3.10
N LEU A 41 12.75 5.52 -2.87
CA LEU A 41 12.56 6.88 -3.42
C LEU A 41 12.67 7.98 -2.37
N HIS A 42 12.60 7.63 -1.08
CA HIS A 42 12.82 8.54 0.04
C HIS A 42 13.86 7.93 1.00
N PRO A 43 15.08 7.59 0.53
CA PRO A 43 16.19 7.33 1.44
C PRO A 43 16.46 8.61 2.24
N LEU A 44 16.88 8.46 3.49
CA LEU A 44 17.23 9.56 4.40
C LEU A 44 18.04 10.65 3.70
#